data_AF-A0A6G3CBJ8-F1
#
_entry.id   AF-A0A6G3CBJ8-F1
#
_cell.length_a   1.000
_cell.length_b   1.000
_cell.length_c   1.000
_cell.angle_alpha   90.00
_cell.angle_beta   90.00
_cell.angle_gamma   90.00
#
_symmetry.space_group_name_H-M   'P 1'
#
loop_
_entity.id
_entity.type
_entity.pdbx_description
1 polymer ?
#
loop_
_entity_poly.entity_id
_entity_poly.type
_entity_poly.pdbx_seq_one_letter_code
_entity_poly.pdbx_strand_id
1 'polypeptide(L)'
;MKRRTKIVVLGSALLLTAGAASAATASDAPRPREAAALTGTAKLYRSAGDDITFSFDAHLAAKDKADPMKATGTFRFSHYLNGSGARAEVAVDCLLTGGKVAVVSGVITESDLPGAEGERVGVTVHDLGRHDRLGYSWASTGRPGEGDEPPECVSSAPFEKVKKGTGDFTVVPWQPEL
;
A
#
# COMPACT_ATOMS: atom_id res chain seq x y z
N MET A 1 55.86 -46.85 57.84
CA MET A 1 56.59 -45.56 57.73
C MET A 1 55.62 -44.56 57.09
N LYS A 2 55.03 -43.62 57.87
CA LYS A 2 55.26 -42.15 57.81
C LYS A 2 55.12 -41.60 56.36
N ARG A 3 54.20 -40.70 55.99
CA ARG A 3 53.61 -39.52 56.65
C ARG A 3 52.29 -39.10 55.98
N ARG A 4 51.42 -38.49 56.80
CA ARG A 4 50.24 -37.69 56.41
C ARG A 4 50.67 -36.31 55.93
N THR A 5 49.95 -35.73 54.97
CA THR A 5 49.81 -34.27 54.85
C THR A 5 48.39 -33.92 54.42
N LYS A 6 47.65 -33.25 55.31
CA LYS A 6 46.38 -32.58 55.06
C LYS A 6 46.70 -31.16 54.60
N ILE A 7 46.03 -30.67 53.57
CA ILE A 7 45.90 -29.22 53.31
C ILE A 7 44.42 -28.94 53.11
N VAL A 8 43.88 -28.17 54.04
CA VAL A 8 42.56 -27.55 54.00
C VAL A 8 42.77 -26.16 53.40
N VAL A 9 42.00 -25.81 52.37
CA VAL A 9 41.86 -24.42 51.92
C VAL A 9 40.38 -24.08 51.99
N LEU A 10 40.04 -23.20 52.94
CA LEU A 10 38.80 -22.45 52.99
C LEU A 10 38.77 -21.48 51.81
N GLY A 11 37.69 -21.50 51.03
CA GLY A 11 37.38 -20.50 50.02
C GLY A 11 35.94 -20.04 50.17
N SER A 12 35.77 -18.81 50.63
CA SER A 12 34.52 -18.16 51.00
C SER A 12 33.51 -18.11 49.85
N ALA A 13 32.26 -18.51 50.12
CA ALA A 13 31.14 -18.33 49.20
C ALA A 13 30.73 -16.84 49.16
N LEU A 14 30.94 -16.16 48.03
CA LEU A 14 30.28 -14.89 47.74
C LEU A 14 28.86 -15.17 47.23
N LEU A 15 27.86 -14.86 48.06
CA LEU A 15 26.47 -14.75 47.64
C LEU A 15 26.29 -13.47 46.82
N LEU A 16 26.28 -13.60 45.49
CA LEU A 16 25.85 -12.54 44.57
C LEU A 16 24.32 -12.55 44.52
N THR A 17 23.69 -11.68 45.29
CA THR A 17 22.27 -11.35 45.13
C THR A 17 22.11 -10.54 43.85
N ALA A 18 21.83 -11.22 42.74
CA ALA A 18 21.41 -10.58 41.49
C ALA A 18 19.98 -10.05 41.69
N GLY A 19 19.85 -8.75 42.01
CA GLY A 19 18.57 -8.07 41.96
C GLY A 19 18.08 -8.01 40.51
N ALA A 20 16.99 -8.71 40.22
CA ALA A 20 16.28 -8.57 38.95
C ALA A 20 15.59 -7.19 38.93
N ALA A 21 16.30 -6.18 38.43
CA ALA A 21 15.67 -4.93 38.03
C ALA A 21 14.83 -5.21 36.78
N SER A 22 13.53 -5.42 36.98
CA SER A 22 12.57 -5.51 35.88
C SER A 22 12.43 -4.12 35.26
N ALA A 23 13.24 -3.85 34.24
CA ALA A 23 13.08 -2.65 33.42
C ALA A 23 11.81 -2.85 32.59
N ALA A 24 10.70 -2.26 33.03
CA ALA A 24 9.50 -2.13 32.21
C ALA A 24 9.83 -1.20 31.04
N THR A 25 10.25 -1.76 29.91
CA THR A 25 10.33 -1.04 28.65
C THR A 25 8.91 -0.82 28.16
N ALA A 26 8.33 0.34 28.46
CA ALA A 26 7.17 0.84 27.74
C ALA A 26 7.59 1.03 26.28
N SER A 27 7.30 0.02 25.44
CA SER A 27 7.42 0.16 23.99
C SER A 27 6.30 1.09 23.54
N ASP A 28 6.57 2.38 23.52
CA ASP A 28 5.75 3.34 22.77
C ASP A 28 6.09 3.14 21.28
N ALA A 29 5.61 2.02 20.73
CA ALA A 29 5.70 1.77 19.30
C ALA A 29 4.94 2.92 18.60
N PRO A 30 5.55 3.62 17.62
CA PRO A 30 4.85 4.67 16.90
C PRO A 30 3.53 4.12 16.39
N ARG A 31 2.41 4.69 16.84
CA ARG A 31 1.10 4.30 16.34
C ARG A 31 1.11 4.50 14.82
N PRO A 32 0.69 3.50 14.02
CA PRO A 32 0.63 3.66 12.57
C PRO A 32 -0.14 4.93 12.25
N ARG A 33 0.46 5.82 11.46
CA ARG A 33 -0.20 7.07 11.03
C ARG A 33 -1.40 6.77 10.13
N GLU A 34 -1.29 5.68 9.37
CA GLU A 34 -2.24 5.26 8.35
C GLU A 34 -2.76 3.87 8.67
N ALA A 35 -4.07 3.70 8.55
CA ALA A 35 -4.73 2.40 8.60
C ALA A 35 -4.52 1.62 7.29
N ALA A 36 -4.42 2.33 6.17
CA ALA A 36 -4.15 1.77 4.84
C ALA A 36 -3.52 2.85 3.95
N ALA A 37 -2.76 2.42 2.95
CA ALA A 37 -2.16 3.32 1.98
C ALA A 37 -1.90 2.62 0.66
N LEU A 38 -2.00 3.37 -0.43
CA LEU A 38 -1.50 3.00 -1.75
C LEU A 38 -0.69 4.18 -2.29
N THR A 39 0.61 3.98 -2.46
CA THR A 39 1.52 5.00 -2.97
C THR A 39 2.40 4.47 -4.08
N GLY A 40 3.05 5.36 -4.80
CA GLY A 40 4.07 5.01 -5.79
C GLY A 40 3.70 5.43 -7.20
N THR A 41 4.57 5.13 -8.15
CA THR A 41 4.38 5.49 -9.56
C THR A 41 5.08 4.46 -10.41
N ALA A 42 4.40 3.96 -11.43
CA ALA A 42 4.99 3.02 -12.38
C ALA A 42 4.28 3.10 -13.73
N LYS A 43 4.92 2.54 -14.75
CA LYS A 43 4.33 2.40 -16.09
C LYS A 43 3.80 1.00 -16.32
N LEU A 44 2.77 0.84 -17.14
CA LEU A 44 2.34 -0.49 -17.58
C LEU A 44 3.15 -0.96 -18.78
N TYR A 45 3.28 -2.28 -18.91
CA TYR A 45 3.87 -2.90 -20.09
C TYR A 45 2.79 -3.13 -21.15
N ARG A 46 2.97 -2.54 -22.33
CA ARG A 46 2.19 -2.84 -23.53
C ARG A 46 3.11 -3.17 -24.69
N SER A 47 2.84 -4.27 -25.38
CA SER A 47 3.63 -4.70 -26.53
C SER A 47 3.52 -3.75 -27.73
N ALA A 48 2.41 -3.02 -27.83
CA ALA A 48 2.18 -2.03 -28.89
C ALA A 48 2.92 -0.70 -28.66
N GLY A 49 3.60 -0.54 -27.52
CA GLY A 49 4.42 0.64 -27.23
C GLY A 49 3.68 1.78 -26.55
N ASP A 50 2.46 1.55 -26.04
CA ASP A 50 1.72 2.53 -25.25
C ASP A 50 2.56 3.03 -24.06
N ASP A 51 2.50 4.34 -23.82
CA ASP A 51 2.99 4.97 -22.60
C ASP A 51 1.84 5.17 -21.64
N ILE A 52 1.71 4.24 -20.70
CA ILE A 52 0.67 4.25 -19.67
C ILE A 52 1.35 4.42 -18.32
N THR A 53 1.03 5.49 -17.60
CA THR A 53 1.59 5.78 -16.27
C THR A 53 0.48 5.87 -15.24
N PHE A 54 0.68 5.27 -14.08
CA PHE A 54 -0.17 5.45 -12.90
C PHE A 54 0.68 5.98 -11.74
N SER A 55 0.11 6.91 -10.97
CA SER A 55 0.74 7.51 -9.79
C SER A 55 -0.31 7.60 -8.67
N PHE A 56 0.03 7.10 -7.49
CA PHE A 56 -0.88 7.05 -6.34
C PHE A 56 -0.28 7.78 -5.14
N ASP A 57 -1.15 8.51 -4.44
CA ASP A 57 -0.92 9.11 -3.14
C ASP A 57 -2.25 9.03 -2.38
N ALA A 58 -2.63 7.82 -1.99
CA ALA A 58 -3.93 7.49 -1.41
C ALA A 58 -3.75 6.93 0.01
N HIS A 59 -4.49 7.48 0.97
CA HIS A 59 -4.31 7.18 2.39
C HIS A 59 -5.64 7.07 3.12
N LEU A 60 -5.72 6.11 4.04
CA LEU A 60 -6.74 6.03 5.07
C LEU A 60 -6.09 6.33 6.42
N ALA A 61 -6.51 7.39 7.09
CA ALA A 61 -5.93 7.77 8.38
C ALA A 61 -6.29 6.73 9.45
N ALA A 62 -5.40 6.53 10.44
CA ALA A 62 -5.61 5.56 11.50
C ALA A 62 -6.89 5.79 12.33
N LYS A 63 -7.33 7.06 12.46
CA LYS A 63 -8.57 7.43 13.14
C LYS A 63 -9.83 6.97 12.38
N ASP A 64 -9.71 6.79 11.06
CA ASP A 64 -10.81 6.44 10.16
C ASP A 64 -10.78 4.95 9.79
N LYS A 65 -10.01 4.13 10.52
CA LYS A 65 -9.79 2.69 10.25
C LYS A 65 -11.05 1.83 10.19
N ALA A 66 -12.22 2.33 10.56
CA ALA A 66 -13.48 1.60 10.51
C ALA A 66 -14.28 1.88 9.23
N ASP A 67 -13.85 2.85 8.41
CA ASP A 67 -14.59 3.33 7.25
C ASP A 67 -13.63 3.61 6.07
N PRO A 68 -13.49 2.68 5.11
CA PRO A 68 -12.62 2.87 3.95
C PRO A 68 -13.05 4.03 3.03
N MET A 69 -14.30 4.51 3.15
CA MET A 69 -14.84 5.66 2.40
C MET A 69 -14.37 7.02 2.97
N LYS A 70 -13.55 7.01 4.02
CA LYS A 70 -12.86 8.20 4.56
C LYS A 70 -11.44 8.35 4.02
N ALA A 71 -11.08 7.56 3.01
CA ALA A 71 -9.80 7.69 2.35
C ALA A 71 -9.66 9.07 1.71
N THR A 72 -8.42 9.54 1.63
CA THR A 72 -8.09 10.85 1.07
C THR A 72 -6.86 10.74 0.18
N GLY A 73 -6.65 11.76 -0.65
CA GLY A 73 -5.49 11.88 -1.50
C GLY A 73 -5.88 11.87 -2.97
N THR A 74 -4.93 11.52 -3.83
CA THR A 74 -5.14 11.54 -5.29
C THR A 74 -4.53 10.32 -5.94
N PHE A 75 -5.04 9.99 -7.12
CA PHE A 75 -4.24 9.25 -8.08
C PHE A 75 -4.37 9.86 -9.46
N ARG A 76 -3.34 9.65 -10.27
CA ARG A 76 -3.27 10.12 -11.64
C ARG A 76 -3.03 8.96 -12.56
N PHE A 77 -3.61 9.01 -13.74
CA PHE A 77 -3.26 8.11 -14.83
C PHE A 77 -3.12 8.85 -16.13
N SER A 78 -2.29 8.31 -17.02
CA SER A 78 -2.20 8.74 -18.40
C SER A 78 -2.05 7.54 -19.32
N HIS A 79 -2.56 7.66 -20.53
CA HIS A 79 -2.42 6.65 -21.58
C HIS A 79 -2.22 7.36 -22.91
N TYR A 80 -1.02 7.21 -23.47
CA TYR A 80 -0.68 7.73 -24.79
C TYR A 80 -0.16 6.62 -25.71
N LEU A 81 -0.56 6.67 -26.97
CA LEU A 81 0.00 5.86 -28.05
C LEU A 81 0.37 6.81 -29.21
N ASN A 82 1.64 6.83 -29.59
CA ASN A 82 2.16 7.71 -30.66
C ASN A 82 1.81 9.19 -30.48
N GLY A 83 1.78 9.67 -29.23
CA GLY A 83 1.46 11.06 -28.87
C GLY A 83 -0.03 11.39 -28.80
N SER A 84 -0.92 10.46 -29.15
CA SER A 84 -2.37 10.60 -28.97
C SER A 84 -2.81 9.88 -27.71
N GLY A 85 -3.63 10.52 -26.89
CA GLY A 85 -4.03 9.97 -25.60
C GLY A 85 -4.60 11.02 -24.67
N ALA A 86 -4.75 10.63 -23.40
CA ALA A 86 -5.30 11.49 -22.37
C ALA A 86 -4.65 11.24 -21.01
N ARG A 87 -4.83 12.18 -20.09
CA ARG A 87 -4.51 12.14 -18.68
C ARG A 87 -5.73 12.48 -17.83
N ALA A 88 -5.74 11.97 -16.61
CA ALA A 88 -6.70 12.36 -15.60
C ALA A 88 -6.05 12.43 -14.21
N GLU A 89 -6.55 13.34 -13.38
CA GLU A 89 -6.36 13.36 -11.94
C GLU A 89 -7.67 13.01 -11.23
N VAL A 90 -7.57 12.18 -10.20
CA VAL A 90 -8.69 11.60 -9.48
C VAL A 90 -8.55 11.92 -8.00
N ALA A 91 -9.60 12.52 -7.42
CA ALA A 91 -9.73 12.68 -5.98
C ALA A 91 -10.22 11.36 -5.38
N VAL A 92 -9.42 10.79 -4.47
CA VAL A 92 -9.74 9.52 -3.79
C VAL A 92 -10.89 9.73 -2.83
N ASP A 93 -11.87 8.84 -2.88
CA ASP A 93 -12.94 8.75 -1.89
C ASP A 93 -13.03 7.38 -1.22
N CYS A 94 -12.42 6.34 -1.77
CA CYS A 94 -12.30 5.05 -1.09
C CYS A 94 -10.93 4.40 -1.29
N LEU A 95 -10.42 3.79 -0.21
CA LEU A 95 -9.27 2.90 -0.22
C LEU A 95 -9.52 1.68 0.66
N LEU A 96 -9.55 0.51 0.02
CA LEU A 96 -9.69 -0.78 0.67
C LEU A 96 -8.45 -1.63 0.38
N THR A 97 -7.72 -2.05 1.41
CA THR A 97 -6.56 -2.93 1.21
C THR A 97 -6.71 -4.24 1.98
N GLY A 98 -6.16 -5.31 1.41
CA GLY A 98 -6.18 -6.65 1.99
C GLY A 98 -4.90 -7.38 1.61
N GLY A 99 -4.05 -7.65 2.61
CA GLY A 99 -2.70 -8.15 2.37
C GLY A 99 -1.91 -7.20 1.47
N LYS A 100 -1.54 -7.66 0.27
CA LYS A 100 -0.79 -6.88 -0.72
C LYS A 100 -1.63 -6.35 -1.89
N VAL A 101 -2.95 -6.41 -1.75
CA VAL A 101 -3.89 -5.90 -2.76
C VAL A 101 -4.54 -4.64 -2.24
N ALA A 102 -4.64 -3.62 -3.08
CA ALA A 102 -5.39 -2.40 -2.83
C ALA A 102 -6.45 -2.21 -3.92
N VAL A 103 -7.66 -1.83 -3.52
CA VAL A 103 -8.69 -1.25 -4.38
C VAL A 103 -8.82 0.20 -3.98
N VAL A 104 -8.58 1.11 -4.92
CA VAL A 104 -8.77 2.56 -4.75
C VAL A 104 -9.82 3.03 -5.74
N SER A 105 -10.73 3.89 -5.31
CA SER A 105 -11.67 4.58 -6.21
C SER A 105 -11.70 6.06 -5.92
N GLY A 106 -12.24 6.80 -6.88
CA GLY A 106 -12.41 8.24 -6.76
C GLY A 106 -13.13 8.83 -7.95
N VAL A 107 -13.26 10.15 -7.92
CA VAL A 107 -13.90 10.95 -8.96
C VAL A 107 -12.85 11.76 -9.71
N ILE A 108 -12.90 11.74 -11.04
CA ILE A 108 -11.99 12.52 -11.89
C ILE A 108 -12.28 14.00 -11.68
N THR A 109 -11.27 14.75 -11.26
CA THR A 109 -11.37 16.20 -10.99
C THR A 109 -10.73 17.06 -12.08
N GLU A 110 -9.82 16.48 -12.87
CA GLU A 110 -9.18 17.16 -14.00
C GLU A 110 -8.89 16.13 -15.09
N SER A 111 -9.25 16.41 -16.34
CA SER A 111 -8.96 15.50 -17.46
C SER A 111 -8.98 16.21 -18.82
N ASP A 112 -8.06 15.83 -19.72
CA ASP A 112 -8.12 16.23 -21.13
C ASP A 112 -8.93 15.24 -22.00
N LEU A 113 -9.44 14.15 -21.40
CA LEU A 113 -10.41 13.25 -22.02
C LEU A 113 -11.83 13.85 -21.95
N PRO A 114 -12.51 14.09 -23.09
CA PRO A 114 -13.86 14.64 -23.10
C PRO A 114 -14.86 13.76 -22.35
N GLY A 115 -15.67 14.42 -21.50
CA GLY A 115 -16.74 13.80 -20.72
C GLY A 115 -16.28 13.01 -19.49
N ALA A 116 -14.98 13.00 -19.16
CA ALA A 116 -14.47 12.22 -18.04
C ALA A 116 -14.48 12.95 -16.70
N GLU A 117 -14.45 14.29 -16.67
CA GLU A 117 -14.52 15.05 -15.41
C GLU A 117 -15.86 14.85 -14.70
N GLY A 118 -15.81 14.60 -13.40
CA GLY A 118 -16.98 14.24 -12.59
C GLY A 118 -17.29 12.75 -12.56
N GLU A 119 -16.63 11.95 -13.40
CA GLU A 119 -16.88 10.52 -13.49
C GLU A 119 -16.03 9.71 -12.52
N ARG A 120 -16.60 8.59 -12.06
CA ARG A 120 -15.97 7.72 -11.10
C ARG A 120 -15.14 6.65 -11.78
N VAL A 121 -13.98 6.37 -11.21
CA VAL A 121 -13.09 5.30 -11.65
C VAL A 121 -12.52 4.54 -10.46
N GLY A 122 -12.21 3.27 -10.68
CA GLY A 122 -11.58 2.41 -9.68
C GLY A 122 -10.36 1.70 -10.24
N VAL A 123 -9.34 1.51 -9.42
CA VAL A 123 -8.11 0.81 -9.76
C VAL A 123 -7.79 -0.24 -8.69
N THR A 124 -7.36 -1.42 -9.12
CA THR A 124 -6.80 -2.45 -8.24
C THR A 124 -5.31 -2.58 -8.47
N VAL A 125 -4.52 -2.55 -7.39
CA VAL A 125 -3.08 -2.80 -7.40
C VAL A 125 -2.79 -4.07 -6.62
N HIS A 126 -1.88 -4.90 -7.13
CA HIS A 126 -1.27 -5.99 -6.38
C HIS A 126 0.23 -5.73 -6.27
N ASP A 127 0.67 -5.37 -5.06
CA ASP A 127 2.06 -5.11 -4.68
C ASP A 127 2.82 -6.45 -4.55
N LEU A 128 3.55 -6.79 -5.59
CA LEU A 128 4.45 -7.94 -5.68
C LEU A 128 5.91 -7.46 -5.76
N GLY A 129 6.17 -6.21 -5.33
CA GLY A 129 7.40 -5.49 -5.58
C GLY A 129 7.69 -5.39 -7.08
N ARG A 130 8.82 -5.93 -7.55
CA ARG A 130 9.25 -5.77 -8.96
C ARG A 130 8.36 -6.42 -10.03
N HIS A 131 7.23 -7.00 -9.64
CA HIS A 131 6.28 -7.70 -10.51
C HIS A 131 4.83 -7.23 -10.29
N ASP A 132 4.66 -6.00 -9.81
CA ASP A 132 3.37 -5.37 -9.59
C ASP A 132 2.40 -5.54 -10.75
N ARG A 133 1.13 -5.64 -10.37
CA ARG A 133 0.02 -5.76 -11.30
C ARG A 133 -1.04 -4.71 -11.01
N LEU A 134 -1.73 -4.31 -12.07
CA LEU A 134 -2.74 -3.27 -12.01
C LEU A 134 -4.00 -3.69 -12.79
N GLY A 135 -5.16 -3.29 -12.31
CA GLY A 135 -6.45 -3.45 -12.96
C GLY A 135 -7.20 -2.14 -12.87
N TYR A 136 -8.02 -1.81 -13.85
CA TYR A 136 -8.81 -0.60 -13.86
C TYR A 136 -10.26 -0.90 -14.25
N SER A 137 -11.22 -0.19 -13.67
CA SER A 137 -12.66 -0.50 -13.80
C SER A 137 -13.16 -0.46 -15.24
N TRP A 138 -12.63 0.48 -16.02
CA TRP A 138 -12.97 0.68 -17.41
C TRP A 138 -12.44 -0.43 -18.34
N ALA A 139 -11.70 -1.41 -17.83
CA ALA A 139 -11.44 -2.64 -18.58
C ALA A 139 -12.73 -3.42 -18.90
N SER A 140 -13.75 -3.31 -18.03
CA SER A 140 -15.06 -3.95 -18.21
C SER A 140 -16.17 -2.98 -18.61
N THR A 141 -15.99 -1.68 -18.31
CA THR A 141 -17.02 -0.66 -18.52
C THR A 141 -16.74 0.31 -19.68
N GLY A 142 -15.68 0.05 -20.46
CA GLY A 142 -15.37 0.83 -21.66
C GLY A 142 -14.42 1.99 -21.37
N ARG A 143 -14.88 3.22 -21.59
CA ARG A 143 -14.06 4.43 -21.38
C ARG A 143 -14.67 5.28 -20.27
N PRO A 144 -13.88 5.91 -19.40
CA PRO A 144 -14.41 6.90 -18.45
C PRO A 144 -15.21 8.00 -19.18
N GLY A 145 -16.43 8.30 -18.71
CA GLY A 145 -17.35 9.25 -19.35
C GLY A 145 -18.28 8.67 -20.40
N GLU A 146 -18.55 7.36 -20.34
CA GLU A 146 -19.53 6.69 -21.19
C GLU A 146 -20.78 6.19 -20.43
N GLY A 147 -20.88 6.44 -19.12
CA GLY A 147 -22.11 6.21 -18.34
C GLY A 147 -22.22 4.84 -17.67
N ASP A 148 -21.10 4.11 -17.55
CA ASP A 148 -20.99 2.80 -16.90
C ASP A 148 -19.95 2.84 -15.76
N GLU A 149 -19.95 3.90 -14.97
CA GLU A 149 -19.00 4.10 -13.87
C GLU A 149 -19.17 3.03 -12.78
N PRO A 150 -18.07 2.50 -12.22
CA PRO A 150 -18.17 1.51 -11.14
C PRO A 150 -18.77 2.13 -9.88
N PRO A 151 -19.37 1.35 -8.98
CA PRO A 151 -19.65 1.80 -7.63
C PRO A 151 -18.37 2.21 -6.87
N GLU A 152 -18.54 2.93 -5.77
CA GLU A 152 -17.44 3.24 -4.85
C GLU A 152 -16.78 1.96 -4.31
N CYS A 153 -15.46 1.98 -4.12
CA CYS A 153 -14.64 0.85 -3.70
C CYS A 153 -14.65 -0.37 -4.67
N VAL A 154 -15.02 -0.20 -5.94
CA VAL A 154 -15.06 -1.29 -6.93
C VAL A 154 -14.09 -1.04 -8.10
N SER A 155 -13.40 -2.10 -8.55
CA SER A 155 -12.56 -2.11 -9.75
C SER A 155 -12.46 -3.53 -10.34
N SER A 156 -11.63 -3.72 -11.36
CA SER A 156 -11.36 -5.00 -12.03
C SER A 156 -10.16 -5.74 -11.43
N ALA A 157 -9.98 -7.01 -11.80
CA ALA A 157 -8.82 -7.80 -11.37
C ALA A 157 -7.49 -7.17 -11.85
N PRO A 158 -6.37 -7.33 -11.14
CA PRO A 158 -5.09 -6.75 -11.53
C PRO A 158 -4.40 -7.55 -12.65
N PHE A 159 -4.88 -7.38 -13.89
CA PHE A 159 -4.44 -8.17 -15.05
C PHE A 159 -3.20 -7.59 -15.74
N GLU A 160 -2.99 -6.28 -15.69
CA GLU A 160 -1.84 -5.61 -16.30
C GLU A 160 -0.54 -5.96 -15.60
N LYS A 161 0.56 -5.84 -16.34
CA LYS A 161 1.91 -5.98 -15.79
C LYS A 161 2.56 -4.62 -15.73
N VAL A 162 3.19 -4.30 -14.61
CA VAL A 162 4.09 -3.15 -14.54
C VAL A 162 5.33 -3.37 -15.40
N LYS A 163 5.72 -2.34 -16.14
CA LYS A 163 6.94 -2.31 -16.95
C LYS A 163 8.15 -2.24 -16.03
N LYS A 164 9.04 -3.23 -16.16
CA LYS A 164 10.26 -3.34 -15.36
C LYS A 164 11.09 -2.06 -15.42
N GLY A 165 11.56 -1.61 -14.26
CA GLY A 165 12.46 -0.45 -14.12
C GLY A 165 11.79 0.91 -14.24
N THR A 166 10.45 0.98 -14.23
CA THR A 166 9.72 2.26 -14.33
C THR A 166 9.18 2.78 -12.99
N GLY A 167 9.39 2.01 -11.92
CA GLY A 167 8.95 2.33 -10.57
C GLY A 167 8.29 1.12 -9.91
N ASP A 168 7.55 1.39 -8.84
CA ASP A 168 6.90 0.40 -7.97
C ASP A 168 5.66 1.02 -7.32
N PHE A 169 4.71 0.19 -6.91
CA PHE A 169 3.63 0.58 -6.01
C PHE A 169 3.90 0.01 -4.62
N THR A 170 3.29 0.61 -3.60
CA THR A 170 3.41 0.13 -2.22
C THR A 170 2.05 0.12 -1.57
N VAL A 171 1.67 -1.04 -1.02
CA VAL A 171 0.42 -1.22 -0.29
C VAL A 171 0.70 -1.38 1.20
N VAL A 172 0.10 -0.50 1.99
CA VAL A 172 -0.02 -0.66 3.45
C VAL A 172 -1.34 -1.37 3.74
N PRO A 173 -1.30 -2.58 4.35
CA PRO A 173 -2.50 -3.39 4.59
C PRO A 173 -3.37 -2.81 5.70
N TRP A 174 -4.67 -2.75 5.43
CA TRP A 174 -5.72 -2.49 6.39
C TRP A 174 -5.92 -3.70 7.30
N GLN A 175 -6.09 -3.42 8.60
CA GLN A 175 -6.35 -4.43 9.62
C GLN A 175 -7.59 -4.02 10.43
N PRO A 176 -8.81 -4.31 9.92
CA PRO A 176 -10.03 -4.03 10.66
C PRO A 176 -10.12 -4.90 11.93
N GLU A 177 -10.78 -4.37 12.96
CA GLU A 177 -11.19 -5.18 14.12
C GLU A 177 -12.39 -6.04 13.71
N LEU A 178 -12.30 -7.35 13.92
CA LEU A 178 -13.33 -8.34 13.58
C LEU A 178 -14.14 -8.76 14.82
#